data_AF-A0A5T0DYW2-F1
#
_entry.id   AF-A0A5T0DYW2-F1
#
_cell.length_a   1.000
_cell.length_b   1.000
_cell.length_c   1.000
_cell.angle_alpha   90.00
_cell.angle_beta   90.00
_cell.angle_gamma   90.00
#
_symmetry.space_group_name_H-M   'P 1'
#
loop_
_entity.id
_entity.type
_entity.pdbx_description
1 polymer ?
#
loop_
_entity_poly.entity_id
_entity_poly.type
_entity_poly.pdbx_seq_one_letter_code
_entity_poly.pdbx_strand_id
1 'polypeptide(L)'
;MKNKAHFISFENLIYKQKNGNFEEDDLFKELTKECDLQNPFEYQLAFLKQDQIYHCFLARVAKLPKTQFCFPQPLVFQSLFLENKIKEENFCILEIKPQKVFLCFYEQGKFKTFKTLDFCDNIEEFINKSRILELLQHYESKILLSTKAHEIFNLISAKAKLPFKMIQEDKIALSKHSIHHLDKNANFIKHYKKYLPWYFKFIFLFALSFIISIVVLSLIDFA
;
A
#
# COMPACT_ATOMS: atom_id res chain seq x y z
N MET A 1 1.14 -10.37 20.36
CA MET A 1 1.23 -10.66 18.91
C MET A 1 2.13 -9.61 18.28
N LYS A 2 3.29 -10.00 17.73
CA LYS A 2 4.29 -9.06 17.21
C LYS A 2 3.73 -8.29 16.00
N ASN A 3 3.99 -6.99 15.93
CA ASN A 3 3.66 -6.04 14.86
C ASN A 3 4.23 -6.46 13.49
N LYS A 4 3.73 -7.56 12.92
CA LYS A 4 4.19 -8.06 11.62
C LYS A 4 3.30 -7.43 10.54
N ALA A 5 3.87 -6.52 9.76
CA ALA A 5 3.19 -6.01 8.58
C ALA A 5 3.06 -7.10 7.53
N HIS A 6 1.89 -7.11 6.88
CA HIS A 6 1.63 -7.89 5.69
C HIS A 6 1.61 -7.00 4.47
N PHE A 7 1.93 -7.60 3.34
CA PHE A 7 1.99 -6.90 2.08
C PHE A 7 1.10 -7.57 1.06
N ILE A 8 0.18 -6.81 0.49
CA ILE A 8 -0.65 -7.27 -0.61
C ILE A 8 0.21 -7.25 -1.87
N SER A 9 0.36 -8.42 -2.48
CA SER A 9 1.20 -8.61 -3.66
C SER A 9 0.63 -7.91 -4.88
N PHE A 10 1.51 -7.62 -5.84
CA PHE A 10 1.19 -6.90 -7.07
C PHE A 10 -0.04 -7.47 -7.80
N GLU A 11 -0.16 -8.80 -7.91
CA GLU A 11 -1.29 -9.43 -8.60
C GLU A 11 -2.65 -9.22 -7.92
N ASN A 12 -2.67 -8.82 -6.65
CA ASN A 12 -3.88 -8.58 -5.87
C ASN A 12 -4.20 -7.08 -5.71
N LEU A 13 -3.49 -6.21 -6.43
CA LEU A 13 -3.64 -4.76 -6.36
C LEU A 13 -4.20 -4.20 -7.67
N ILE A 14 -5.20 -3.33 -7.55
CA ILE A 14 -5.60 -2.39 -8.61
C ILE A 14 -5.02 -1.03 -8.24
N TYR A 15 -4.33 -0.39 -9.18
CA TYR A 15 -3.65 0.88 -8.95
C TYR A 15 -4.13 1.98 -9.88
N LYS A 16 -4.37 3.15 -9.31
CA LYS A 16 -4.76 4.37 -10.03
C LYS A 16 -4.09 5.59 -9.42
N GLN A 17 -3.81 6.57 -10.26
CA GLN A 17 -3.39 7.91 -9.82
C GLN A 17 -4.55 8.88 -9.99
N LYS A 18 -4.73 9.76 -9.00
CA LYS A 18 -5.69 10.85 -9.04
C LYS A 18 -5.02 12.15 -8.66
N ASN A 19 -5.28 13.21 -9.43
CA ASN A 19 -4.76 14.54 -9.18
C ASN A 19 -5.87 15.43 -8.63
N GLY A 20 -5.59 16.19 -7.58
CA GLY A 20 -6.53 17.13 -6.98
C GLY A 20 -6.56 17.00 -5.46
N ASN A 21 -7.68 17.42 -4.87
CA ASN A 21 -7.95 17.24 -3.45
C ASN A 21 -9.29 16.53 -3.32
N PHE A 22 -9.27 15.40 -2.63
CA PHE A 22 -10.43 14.55 -2.44
C PHE A 22 -10.60 14.24 -0.96
N GLU A 23 -11.86 14.18 -0.52
CA GLU A 23 -12.23 13.42 0.66
C GLU A 23 -12.13 11.92 0.36
N GLU A 24 -11.81 11.09 1.35
CA GLU A 24 -11.53 9.66 1.16
C GLU A 24 -12.73 8.91 0.54
N ASP A 25 -13.94 9.22 0.99
CA ASP A 25 -15.16 8.59 0.49
C ASP A 25 -15.43 8.94 -0.98
N ASP A 26 -15.19 10.19 -1.37
CA ASP A 26 -15.38 10.64 -2.75
C ASP A 26 -14.30 10.10 -3.68
N LEU A 27 -13.05 10.04 -3.19
CA LEU A 27 -11.96 9.37 -3.89
C LEU A 27 -12.30 7.90 -4.15
N PHE A 28 -12.83 7.20 -3.14
CA PHE A 28 -13.23 5.80 -3.28
C PHE A 28 -14.37 5.63 -4.29
N LYS A 29 -15.42 6.46 -4.22
CA LYS A 29 -16.53 6.43 -5.20
C LYS A 29 -16.02 6.66 -6.62
N GLU A 30 -15.13 7.62 -6.84
CA GLU A 30 -14.58 7.90 -8.16
C GLU A 30 -13.78 6.70 -8.70
N LEU A 31 -12.94 6.10 -7.86
CA LEU A 31 -12.13 4.94 -8.24
C LEU A 31 -12.98 3.71 -8.54
N THR A 32 -14.03 3.46 -7.76
CA THR A 32 -14.93 2.31 -7.98
C THR A 32 -15.66 2.43 -9.32
N LYS A 33 -16.10 3.64 -9.67
CA LYS A 33 -16.71 3.93 -10.97
C LYS A 33 -15.71 3.79 -12.12
N GLU A 34 -14.50 4.34 -11.99
CA GLU A 34 -13.47 4.26 -13.04
C GLU A 34 -13.02 2.81 -13.29
N CYS A 35 -12.93 2.00 -12.23
CA CYS A 35 -12.49 0.60 -12.32
C CYS A 35 -13.65 -0.37 -12.62
N ASP A 36 -14.86 0.12 -12.87
CA ASP A 36 -16.07 -0.67 -13.13
C ASP A 36 -16.27 -1.81 -12.10
N LEU A 37 -16.12 -1.47 -10.81
CA LEU A 37 -16.20 -2.45 -9.72
C LEU A 37 -17.66 -2.75 -9.40
N GLN A 38 -18.14 -3.93 -9.80
CA GLN A 38 -19.54 -4.35 -9.59
C GLN A 38 -19.98 -4.36 -8.13
N ASN A 39 -19.08 -4.68 -7.19
CA ASN A 39 -19.36 -4.65 -5.75
C ASN A 39 -18.29 -3.85 -4.98
N PRO A 40 -18.48 -2.53 -4.81
CA PRO A 40 -17.52 -1.67 -4.10
C PRO A 40 -17.21 -2.14 -2.68
N PHE A 41 -18.17 -2.74 -1.98
CA PHE A 41 -18.01 -3.19 -0.58
C PHE A 41 -17.03 -4.36 -0.42
N GLU A 42 -16.69 -5.04 -1.52
CA GLU A 42 -15.66 -6.09 -1.51
C GLU A 42 -14.24 -5.54 -1.58
N TYR A 43 -14.06 -4.23 -1.73
CA TYR A 43 -12.76 -3.60 -1.89
C TYR A 43 -12.45 -2.65 -0.75
N GLN A 44 -11.16 -2.56 -0.43
CA GLN A 44 -10.63 -1.62 0.54
C GLN A 44 -9.58 -0.74 -0.16
N LEU A 45 -9.64 0.56 0.12
CA LEU A 45 -8.67 1.54 -0.35
C LEU A 45 -7.53 1.73 0.65
N ALA A 46 -6.32 1.72 0.12
CA ALA A 46 -5.13 2.33 0.71
C ALA A 46 -4.61 3.39 -0.25
N PHE A 47 -4.17 4.54 0.25
CA PHE A 47 -3.62 5.58 -0.60
C PHE A 47 -2.41 6.26 0.03
N LEU A 48 -1.49 6.70 -0.81
CA LEU A 48 -0.38 7.57 -0.46
C LEU A 48 -0.60 8.93 -1.14
N LYS A 49 -0.66 10.01 -0.37
CA LYS A 49 -0.75 11.37 -0.90
C LYS A 49 0.64 11.99 -0.99
N GLN A 50 1.02 12.47 -2.16
CA GLN A 50 2.23 13.24 -2.42
C GLN A 50 1.81 14.54 -3.13
N ASP A 51 1.89 15.66 -2.44
CA ASP A 51 1.37 16.95 -2.89
C ASP A 51 -0.13 16.86 -3.27
N GLN A 52 -0.47 17.05 -4.55
CA GLN A 52 -1.83 16.92 -5.07
C GLN A 52 -2.08 15.56 -5.76
N ILE A 53 -1.13 14.63 -5.70
CA ILE A 53 -1.23 13.31 -6.34
C ILE A 53 -1.60 12.28 -5.27
N TYR A 54 -2.68 11.57 -5.52
CA TYR A 54 -3.11 10.40 -4.75
C TYR A 54 -2.71 9.14 -5.52
N HIS A 55 -1.83 8.34 -4.90
CA HIS A 55 -1.48 7.00 -5.35
C HIS A 55 -2.41 6.00 -4.66
N CYS A 56 -3.44 5.58 -5.39
CA CYS A 56 -4.54 4.78 -4.86
C CYS A 56 -4.33 3.30 -5.17
N PHE A 57 -4.50 2.47 -4.15
CA PHE A 57 -4.41 1.02 -4.23
C PHE A 57 -5.70 0.40 -3.70
N LEU A 58 -6.34 -0.41 -4.53
CA LEU A 58 -7.53 -1.18 -4.16
C LEU A 58 -7.16 -2.65 -4.07
N ALA A 59 -7.62 -3.31 -3.02
CA ALA A 59 -7.49 -4.75 -2.82
C ALA A 59 -8.83 -5.33 -2.38
N ARG A 60 -9.11 -6.57 -2.79
CA ARG A 60 -10.30 -7.28 -2.29
C ARG A 60 -10.14 -7.58 -0.81
N VAL A 61 -11.17 -7.30 -0.01
CA VAL A 61 -11.23 -7.58 1.43
C VAL A 61 -10.94 -9.06 1.73
N ALA A 62 -11.41 -9.98 0.89
CA ALA A 62 -11.16 -11.41 1.01
C ALA A 62 -9.66 -11.81 0.91
N LYS A 63 -8.82 -10.93 0.33
CA LYS A 63 -7.36 -11.13 0.23
C LYS A 63 -6.59 -10.43 1.35
N LEU A 64 -7.26 -9.65 2.20
CA LEU A 64 -6.63 -8.95 3.31
C LEU A 64 -6.45 -9.88 4.52
N PRO A 65 -5.23 -9.99 5.08
CA PRO A 65 -4.99 -10.77 6.28
C PRO A 65 -5.55 -10.05 7.52
N LYS A 66 -5.94 -10.84 8.54
CA LYS A 66 -6.38 -10.32 9.85
C LYS A 66 -5.18 -9.83 10.67
N THR A 67 -4.59 -8.71 10.27
CA THR A 67 -3.45 -8.07 10.95
C THR A 67 -3.67 -6.58 11.12
N GLN A 68 -2.86 -5.94 11.96
CA GLN A 68 -2.95 -4.51 12.21
C GLN A 68 -2.37 -3.66 11.06
N PHE A 69 -1.35 -4.19 10.39
CA PHE A 69 -0.58 -3.48 9.39
C PHE A 69 -0.62 -4.27 8.09
N CYS A 70 -1.30 -3.73 7.07
CA CYS A 70 -1.37 -4.32 5.75
C CYS A 70 -1.18 -3.23 4.70
N PHE A 71 -0.05 -3.26 3.98
CA PHE A 71 0.31 -2.23 3.01
C PHE A 71 0.38 -2.79 1.59
N PRO A 72 0.25 -1.96 0.55
CA PRO A 72 0.59 -2.34 -0.82
C PRO A 72 2.08 -2.70 -0.91
N GLN A 73 2.41 -3.86 -1.51
CA GLN A 73 3.79 -4.28 -1.70
C GLN A 73 4.69 -3.24 -2.41
N PRO A 74 4.22 -2.46 -3.41
CA PRO A 74 5.03 -1.38 -3.99
C PRO A 74 5.60 -0.43 -2.92
N LEU A 75 4.81 0.00 -1.95
CA LEU A 75 5.25 1.05 -1.02
C LEU A 75 6.39 0.62 -0.08
N VAL A 76 6.62 -0.69 0.05
CA VAL A 76 7.64 -1.30 0.90
C VAL A 76 9.06 -0.95 0.45
N PHE A 77 9.27 -0.86 -0.86
CA PHE A 77 10.61 -0.70 -1.41
C PHE A 77 11.18 0.71 -1.24
N GLN A 78 10.36 1.69 -0.83
CA GLN A 78 10.85 3.01 -0.39
C GLN A 78 11.86 2.88 0.76
N SER A 79 11.69 1.86 1.62
CA SER A 79 12.63 1.60 2.72
C SER A 79 14.05 1.28 2.25
N LEU A 80 14.25 0.79 1.03
CA LEU A 80 15.60 0.54 0.49
C LEU A 80 16.42 1.84 0.42
N PHE A 81 15.80 2.93 -0.01
CA PHE A 81 16.47 4.22 -0.06
C PHE A 81 16.56 4.86 1.33
N LEU A 82 15.45 4.87 2.08
CA LEU A 82 15.39 5.50 3.42
C LEU A 82 16.37 4.89 4.42
N GLU A 83 16.68 3.60 4.27
CA GLU A 83 17.63 2.87 5.12
C GLU A 83 19.03 2.74 4.48
N ASN A 84 19.33 3.57 3.46
CA ASN A 84 20.61 3.64 2.76
C ASN A 84 21.11 2.29 2.18
N LYS A 85 20.19 1.41 1.76
CA LYS A 85 20.52 0.10 1.13
C LYS A 85 20.88 0.23 -0.35
N ILE A 86 20.43 1.31 -0.97
CA ILE A 86 20.78 1.75 -2.32
C ILE A 86 21.18 3.22 -2.26
N LYS A 87 22.02 3.65 -3.20
CA LYS A 87 22.46 5.06 -3.29
C LYS A 87 21.66 5.85 -4.31
N GLU A 88 21.12 5.13 -5.29
CA GLU A 88 20.37 5.66 -6.41
C GLU A 88 18.96 6.04 -5.96
N GLU A 89 18.67 7.34 -6.02
CA GLU A 89 17.38 7.90 -5.59
C GLU A 89 16.24 7.61 -6.59
N ASN A 90 16.58 7.46 -7.88
CA ASN A 90 15.66 7.08 -8.93
C ASN A 90 15.92 5.61 -9.28
N PHE A 91 15.00 4.73 -8.93
CA PHE A 91 15.17 3.30 -9.12
C PHE A 91 13.88 2.63 -9.57
N CYS A 92 14.01 1.46 -10.20
CA CYS A 92 12.89 0.65 -10.64
C CYS A 92 12.93 -0.72 -9.97
N ILE A 93 11.83 -1.09 -9.32
CA ILE A 93 11.57 -2.47 -8.91
C ILE A 93 10.86 -3.19 -10.06
N LEU A 94 11.45 -4.28 -10.51
CA LEU A 94 10.94 -5.13 -11.57
C LEU A 94 10.65 -6.52 -11.00
N GLU A 95 9.40 -6.94 -11.13
CA GLU A 95 8.90 -8.21 -10.59
C GLU A 95 8.15 -8.99 -11.67
N ILE A 96 8.44 -10.28 -11.77
CA ILE A 96 7.78 -11.16 -12.76
C ILE A 96 6.92 -12.18 -12.04
N LYS A 97 5.69 -12.29 -12.53
CA LYS A 97 4.70 -13.31 -12.17
C LYS A 97 4.25 -14.01 -13.45
N PRO A 98 3.56 -15.17 -13.35
CA PRO A 98 3.02 -15.82 -14.53
C PRO A 98 2.22 -14.82 -15.38
N GLN A 99 2.62 -14.65 -16.65
CA GLN A 99 1.98 -13.79 -17.64
C GLN A 99 1.97 -12.28 -17.34
N LYS A 100 2.64 -11.81 -16.27
CA LYS A 100 2.65 -10.38 -15.91
C LYS A 100 4.01 -9.91 -15.42
N VAL A 101 4.40 -8.72 -15.89
CA VAL A 101 5.56 -7.97 -15.41
C VAL A 101 5.09 -6.71 -14.70
N PHE A 102 5.60 -6.51 -13.50
CA PHE A 102 5.27 -5.40 -12.63
C PHE A 102 6.48 -4.47 -12.51
N LEU A 103 6.25 -3.19 -12.79
CA LEU A 103 7.26 -2.13 -12.71
C LEU A 103 6.82 -1.11 -11.67
N CYS A 104 7.65 -0.89 -10.64
CA CYS A 104 7.45 0.21 -9.70
C CYS A 104 8.60 1.19 -9.80
N PHE A 105 8.27 2.43 -10.09
CA PHE A 105 9.22 3.51 -10.24
C PHE A 105 9.23 4.37 -8.99
N TYR A 106 10.44 4.77 -8.59
CA TYR A 106 10.70 5.65 -7.47
C TYR A 106 11.54 6.82 -7.96
N GLU A 107 11.24 8.00 -7.46
CA GLU A 107 11.92 9.24 -7.78
C GLU A 107 12.28 9.93 -6.46
N GLN A 108 13.55 10.33 -6.30
CA GLN A 108 14.06 10.90 -5.04
C GLN A 108 13.72 10.03 -3.80
N GLY A 109 13.76 8.70 -3.96
CA GLY A 109 13.43 7.74 -2.91
C GLY A 109 11.94 7.53 -2.62
N LYS A 110 11.05 8.31 -3.26
CA LYS A 110 9.60 8.24 -3.06
C LYS A 110 8.93 7.44 -4.15
N PHE A 111 7.86 6.72 -3.81
CA PHE A 111 7.06 6.01 -4.81
C PHE A 111 6.48 6.98 -5.83
N LYS A 112 6.72 6.73 -7.13
CA LYS A 112 6.23 7.57 -8.24
C LYS A 112 5.08 6.93 -8.98
N THR A 113 5.25 5.69 -9.45
CA THR A 113 4.17 4.99 -10.12
C THR A 113 4.35 3.48 -10.13
N PHE A 114 3.24 2.79 -10.37
CA PHE A 114 3.19 1.36 -10.62
C PHE A 114 2.59 1.10 -12.01
N LYS A 115 3.24 0.24 -12.81
CA LYS A 115 2.79 -0.19 -14.14
C LYS A 115 2.77 -1.71 -14.20
N THR A 116 1.81 -2.24 -14.93
CA THR A 116 1.68 -3.68 -15.21
C THR A 116 1.75 -3.87 -16.71
N LEU A 117 2.53 -4.85 -17.14
CA LEU A 117 2.71 -5.24 -18.53
C LEU A 117 2.35 -6.71 -18.68
N ASP A 118 1.70 -7.08 -19.78
CA ASP A 118 1.43 -8.48 -20.09
C ASP A 118 2.71 -9.13 -20.62
N PHE A 119 3.10 -10.22 -19.97
CA PHE A 119 4.30 -10.95 -20.33
C PHE A 119 4.00 -11.95 -21.43
N CYS A 120 4.84 -11.99 -22.47
CA CYS A 120 4.85 -13.07 -23.46
C CYS A 120 6.16 -13.86 -23.37
N ASP A 121 6.10 -15.15 -23.68
CA ASP A 121 7.24 -16.06 -23.52
C ASP A 121 8.41 -15.69 -24.44
N ASN A 122 8.14 -15.04 -25.57
CA ASN A 122 9.18 -14.46 -26.41
C ASN A 122 9.70 -13.15 -25.79
N ILE A 123 10.83 -13.26 -25.11
CA ILE A 123 11.45 -12.16 -24.37
C ILE A 123 11.77 -10.94 -25.25
N GLU A 124 12.29 -11.15 -26.47
CA GLU A 124 12.64 -10.01 -27.34
C GLU A 124 11.39 -9.30 -27.84
N GLU A 125 10.37 -10.06 -28.21
CA GLU A 125 9.08 -9.51 -28.59
C GLU A 125 8.43 -8.76 -27.43
N PHE A 126 8.50 -9.31 -26.21
CA PHE A 126 8.03 -8.64 -25.00
C PHE A 126 8.71 -7.28 -24.81
N ILE A 127 10.04 -7.23 -24.87
CA ILE A 127 10.79 -5.97 -24.68
C ILE A 127 10.36 -4.92 -25.70
N ASN A 128 10.24 -5.31 -26.97
CA ASN A 128 9.88 -4.40 -28.05
C ASN A 128 8.42 -3.92 -27.97
N LYS A 129 7.47 -4.81 -27.65
CA LYS A 129 6.04 -4.47 -27.58
C LYS A 129 5.65 -3.74 -26.31
N SER A 130 6.27 -4.08 -25.18
CA SER A 130 5.88 -3.54 -23.86
C SER A 130 6.37 -2.12 -23.60
N ARG A 131 7.29 -1.62 -24.44
CA ARG A 131 7.93 -0.31 -24.29
C ARG A 131 8.64 -0.14 -22.94
N ILE A 132 9.12 -1.24 -22.37
CA ILE A 132 9.76 -1.26 -21.05
C ILE A 132 11.00 -0.38 -21.01
N LEU A 133 11.76 -0.31 -22.10
CA LEU A 133 12.97 0.52 -22.20
C LEU A 133 12.61 2.01 -22.17
N GLU A 134 11.57 2.42 -22.91
CA GLU A 134 11.09 3.80 -22.89
C GLU A 134 10.51 4.17 -21.52
N LEU A 135 9.85 3.25 -20.82
CA LEU A 135 9.39 3.49 -19.45
C LEU A 135 10.57 3.71 -18.50
N LEU A 136 11.60 2.85 -18.54
CA LEU A 136 12.80 3.01 -17.72
C LEU A 136 13.50 4.35 -17.97
N GLN A 137 13.58 4.78 -19.23
CA GLN A 137 14.14 6.08 -19.61
C GLN A 137 13.25 7.25 -19.16
N HIS A 138 11.93 7.16 -19.37
CA HIS A 138 10.99 8.21 -19.02
C HIS A 138 10.96 8.54 -17.52
N TYR A 139 11.10 7.52 -16.67
CA TYR A 139 11.19 7.69 -15.21
C TYR A 139 12.64 7.82 -14.72
N GLU A 140 13.60 8.05 -15.63
CA GLU A 140 15.01 8.31 -15.30
C GLU A 140 15.60 7.28 -14.32
N SER A 141 15.27 6.00 -14.51
CA SER A 141 15.71 4.94 -13.61
C SER A 141 17.23 4.79 -13.67
N LYS A 142 17.91 4.88 -12.53
CA LYS A 142 19.38 4.74 -12.44
C LYS A 142 19.82 3.31 -12.13
N ILE A 143 18.95 2.50 -11.54
CA ILE A 143 19.20 1.08 -11.19
C ILE A 143 17.92 0.26 -11.32
N LEU A 144 18.09 -1.00 -11.75
CA LEU A 144 17.05 -2.01 -11.79
C LEU A 144 17.20 -2.99 -10.61
N LEU A 145 16.11 -3.21 -9.88
CA LEU A 145 16.08 -4.06 -8.71
C LEU A 145 15.01 -5.13 -8.83
N SER A 146 15.24 -6.29 -8.24
CA SER A 146 14.24 -7.38 -8.17
C SER A 146 14.41 -8.18 -6.89
N THR A 147 13.33 -8.75 -6.36
CA THR A 147 13.39 -9.70 -5.23
C THR A 147 13.73 -11.12 -5.64
N LYS A 148 13.72 -11.43 -6.95
CA LYS A 148 14.00 -12.76 -7.49
C LYS A 148 14.95 -12.70 -8.68
N ALA A 149 15.64 -13.81 -8.93
CA ALA A 149 16.40 -13.98 -10.16
C ALA A 149 15.46 -14.34 -11.33
N HIS A 150 15.70 -13.74 -12.49
CA HIS A 150 15.08 -14.13 -13.75
C HIS A 150 16.00 -13.72 -14.90
N GLU A 151 16.16 -14.59 -15.90
CA GLU A 151 17.11 -14.38 -17.01
C GLU A 151 16.87 -13.07 -17.77
N ILE A 152 15.60 -12.70 -17.97
CA ILE A 152 15.19 -11.46 -18.62
C ILE A 152 15.70 -10.19 -17.95
N PHE A 153 15.97 -10.20 -16.63
CA PHE A 153 16.46 -9.01 -15.94
C PHE A 153 17.83 -8.58 -16.44
N ASN A 154 18.71 -9.55 -16.72
CA ASN A 154 20.02 -9.28 -17.30
C ASN A 154 19.89 -8.72 -18.72
N LEU A 155 18.94 -9.23 -19.51
CA LEU A 155 18.71 -8.74 -20.86
C LEU A 155 18.15 -7.31 -20.87
N ILE A 156 17.15 -7.02 -20.02
CA ILE A 156 16.59 -5.67 -19.87
C ILE A 156 17.67 -4.71 -19.37
N SER A 157 18.44 -5.12 -18.36
CA SER A 157 19.56 -4.35 -17.81
C SER A 157 20.61 -4.02 -18.88
N ALA A 158 20.99 -4.99 -19.69
CA ALA A 158 21.94 -4.79 -20.79
C ALA A 158 21.40 -3.85 -21.87
N LYS A 159 20.15 -4.05 -22.33
CA LYS A 159 19.52 -3.19 -23.36
C LYS A 159 19.26 -1.77 -22.86
N ALA A 160 18.87 -1.62 -21.59
CA ALA A 160 18.64 -0.31 -20.95
C ALA A 160 19.95 0.38 -20.51
N LYS A 161 21.08 -0.35 -20.51
CA LYS A 161 22.37 0.11 -19.96
C LYS A 161 22.27 0.55 -18.49
N LEU A 162 21.48 -0.19 -17.70
CA LEU A 162 21.28 0.08 -16.28
C LEU A 162 21.89 -1.03 -15.44
N PRO A 163 22.54 -0.73 -14.32
CA PRO A 163 22.97 -1.76 -13.38
C PRO A 163 21.76 -2.52 -12.84
N PHE A 164 21.90 -3.83 -12.70
CA PHE A 164 20.92 -4.70 -12.06
C PHE A 164 21.44 -5.22 -10.72
N LYS A 165 20.59 -5.21 -9.69
CA LYS A 165 20.90 -5.77 -8.38
C LYS A 165 19.71 -6.50 -7.80
N MET A 166 19.94 -7.70 -7.26
CA MET A 166 18.91 -8.39 -6.48
C MET A 166 18.84 -7.83 -5.07
N ILE A 167 17.61 -7.68 -4.57
CA ILE A 167 17.33 -7.32 -3.18
C ILE A 167 17.57 -8.56 -2.32
N GLN A 168 18.47 -8.47 -1.35
CA GLN A 168 18.82 -9.59 -0.46
C GLN A 168 18.07 -9.53 0.88
N GLU A 169 17.38 -8.43 1.13
CA GLU A 169 16.71 -8.11 2.36
C GLU A 169 15.47 -8.99 2.55
N ASP A 170 15.38 -9.61 3.73
CA ASP A 170 14.18 -10.34 4.12
C ASP A 170 12.97 -9.40 4.14
N LYS A 171 11.84 -9.90 3.66
CA LYS A 171 10.53 -9.25 3.74
C LYS A 171 10.21 -8.79 5.16
N ILE A 172 10.64 -9.52 6.19
CA ILE A 172 10.43 -9.12 7.58
C ILE A 172 11.19 -7.83 7.91
N ALA A 173 12.45 -7.70 7.48
CA ALA A 173 13.24 -6.49 7.71
C ALA A 173 12.60 -5.30 6.98
N LEU A 174 12.31 -5.45 5.68
CA LEU A 174 11.62 -4.43 4.88
C LEU A 174 10.29 -4.02 5.52
N SER A 175 9.57 -4.98 6.12
CA SER A 175 8.30 -4.72 6.82
C SER A 175 8.44 -3.85 8.04
N LYS A 176 9.47 -4.08 8.85
CA LYS A 176 9.70 -3.31 10.06
C LYS A 176 10.03 -1.87 9.73
N HIS A 177 10.91 -1.65 8.75
CA HIS A 177 11.28 -0.31 8.30
C HIS A 177 10.09 0.43 7.68
N SER A 178 9.32 -0.24 6.82
CA SER A 178 8.18 0.37 6.12
C SER A 178 7.09 0.85 7.08
N ILE A 179 6.80 0.13 8.17
CA ILE A 179 5.77 0.56 9.15
C ILE A 179 6.08 1.95 9.72
N HIS A 180 7.36 2.29 9.92
CA HIS A 180 7.77 3.57 10.51
C HIS A 180 7.67 4.75 9.54
N HIS A 181 7.75 4.48 8.23
CA HIS A 181 7.83 5.51 7.20
C HIS A 181 6.52 5.69 6.42
N LEU A 182 5.60 4.73 6.47
CA LEU A 182 4.34 4.79 5.74
C LEU A 182 3.22 5.44 6.56
N ASP A 183 2.47 6.33 5.92
CA ASP A 183 1.27 6.95 6.49
C ASP A 183 0.21 5.87 6.82
N LYS A 184 -0.60 6.14 7.83
CA LYS A 184 -1.80 5.37 8.19
C LYS A 184 -2.75 5.23 7.00
N ASN A 185 -2.82 6.22 6.12
CA ASN A 185 -3.66 6.16 4.92
C ASN A 185 -3.22 5.10 3.91
N ALA A 186 -1.93 4.76 3.90
CA ALA A 186 -1.36 3.71 3.06
C ALA A 186 -1.64 2.30 3.63
N ASN A 187 -2.20 2.19 4.83
CA ASN A 187 -2.63 0.93 5.42
C ASN A 187 -4.05 0.59 4.95
N PHE A 188 -4.25 -0.61 4.41
CA PHE A 188 -5.58 -1.14 4.10
C PHE A 188 -6.43 -1.31 5.36
N ILE A 189 -5.80 -1.61 6.50
CA ILE A 189 -6.52 -1.83 7.75
C ILE A 189 -6.77 -0.48 8.41
N LYS A 190 -7.96 0.08 8.15
CA LYS A 190 -8.41 1.33 8.75
C LYS A 190 -8.90 1.08 10.17
N HIS A 191 -8.18 1.60 11.16
CA HIS A 191 -8.68 1.64 12.53
C HIS A 191 -9.59 2.85 12.68
N TYR A 192 -10.90 2.62 12.59
CA TYR A 192 -11.83 3.54 13.22
C TYR A 192 -11.52 3.51 14.72
N LYS A 193 -10.90 4.57 15.24
CA LYS A 193 -10.99 4.84 16.67
C LYS A 193 -12.48 4.95 16.95
N LYS A 194 -13.06 3.92 17.57
CA LYS A 194 -14.35 4.06 18.25
C LYS A 194 -14.15 5.08 19.36
N TYR A 195 -14.16 6.36 19.02
CA TYR A 195 -14.40 7.41 19.98
C TYR A 195 -15.82 7.15 20.45
N LEU A 196 -15.96 6.51 21.60
CA LEU A 196 -17.24 6.46 22.29
C LEU A 196 -17.68 7.93 22.44
N PRO A 197 -18.75 8.35 21.74
CA PRO A 197 -19.14 9.75 21.77
C PRO A 197 -19.33 10.23 23.20
N TRP A 198 -19.00 11.49 23.48
CA TRP A 198 -19.00 12.00 24.85
C TRP A 198 -20.36 11.83 25.54
N TYR A 199 -21.46 11.89 24.78
CA TYR A 199 -22.82 11.65 25.29
C TYR A 199 -23.01 10.25 25.88
N PHE A 200 -22.34 9.21 25.35
CA PHE A 200 -22.41 7.86 25.96
C PHE A 200 -21.71 7.82 27.33
N LYS A 201 -20.65 8.61 27.54
CA LYS A 201 -20.04 8.76 28.87
C LYS A 201 -21.00 9.44 29.84
N PHE A 202 -21.72 10.47 29.40
CA PHE A 202 -22.73 11.15 30.21
C PHE A 202 -23.91 10.24 30.55
N ILE A 203 -24.39 9.42 29.62
CA ILE A 203 -25.44 8.42 29.88
C ILE A 203 -24.99 7.43 30.97
N PHE A 204 -23.74 6.95 30.90
CA PHE A 204 -23.22 6.02 31.91
C PHE A 204 -23.09 6.69 33.29
N LEU A 205 -22.65 7.94 33.33
CA LEU A 205 -22.48 8.71 34.56
C LEU A 205 -23.84 9.03 35.22
N PHE A 206 -24.85 9.35 34.41
CA PHE A 206 -26.23 9.52 34.86
C PHE A 206 -26.80 8.22 35.42
N ALA A 207 -26.66 7.11 34.70
CA ALA A 207 -27.13 5.80 35.17
C ALA A 207 -26.49 5.40 36.50
N LEU A 208 -25.17 5.65 36.66
CA LEU A 208 -24.46 5.40 37.91
C LEU A 208 -25.00 6.26 39.06
N SER A 209 -25.19 7.56 38.84
CA SER A 209 -25.76 8.48 39.83
C SER A 209 -27.18 8.08 40.24
N PHE A 210 -28.00 7.65 39.28
CA PHE A 210 -29.36 7.19 39.51
C PHE A 210 -29.39 5.91 40.36
N ILE A 211 -28.54 4.92 40.05
CA ILE A 211 -28.42 3.69 40.84
C ILE A 211 -27.96 4.00 42.27
N ILE A 212 -26.94 4.85 42.44
CA ILE A 212 -26.47 5.26 43.78
C ILE A 212 -27.61 5.91 44.57
N SER A 213 -28.39 6.79 43.92
CA SER A 213 -29.52 7.46 44.57
C SER A 213 -30.59 6.47 45.01
N ILE A 214 -30.95 5.49 44.18
CA ILE A 214 -31.89 4.41 44.54
C ILE A 214 -31.39 3.60 45.73
N VAL A 215 -30.10 3.23 45.74
CA VAL A 215 -29.50 2.47 46.83
C VAL A 215 -29.53 3.26 48.14
N VAL A 216 -29.19 4.56 48.10
CA VAL A 216 -29.24 5.42 49.29
C VAL A 216 -30.68 5.56 49.81
N LEU A 217 -31.65 5.83 48.94
CA LEU A 217 -33.08 5.89 49.33
C LEU A 217 -33.57 4.56 49.92
N SER A 218 -33.20 3.45 49.29
CA SER A 218 -33.58 2.11 49.77
C SER A 218 -32.92 1.74 51.10
N LEU A 219 -31.76 2.32 51.44
CA LEU A 219 -31.12 2.12 52.75
C LEU A 219 -31.72 3.03 53.82
N ILE A 220 -32.19 4.22 53.46
CA ILE A 220 -32.86 5.16 54.37
C ILE A 220 -34.27 4.65 54.75
N ASP A 221 -35.02 4.07 53.81
CA ASP A 221 -36.34 3.49 54.08
C ASP A 221 -36.30 2.18 54.92
N PHE A 222 -35.11 1.60 55.12
CA PHE A 222 -34.89 0.38 55.91
C PHE A 222 -34.17 0.63 57.26
N ALA A 223 -33.86 1.87 57.62
CA ALA A 223 -33.25 2.27 58.89
C ALA A 223 -34.26 2.95 59.82
#